data_AF-A0A929Z1B2-F1
#
_entry.id   AF-A0A929Z1B2-F1
#
_cell.length_a   1.000
_cell.length_b   1.000
_cell.length_c   1.000
_cell.angle_alpha   90.00
_cell.angle_beta   90.00
_cell.angle_gamma   90.00
#
_symmetry.space_group_name_H-M   'P 1'
#
loop_
_entity.id
_entity.type
_entity.pdbx_description
1 polymer ?
#
loop_
_entity_poly.entity_id
_entity_poly.type
_entity_poly.pdbx_seq_one_letter_code
_entity_poly.pdbx_strand_id
1 'polypeptide(L)' 'IDTLLSKDFIEEAGRLDRIGKPIIYKTTLNFLNQFNLKSLKDLPDIEKFISDEEKNQIVDDEINMEIEDENK' A
#
# COMPACT_ATOMS: atom_id res chain seq x y z
N ILE A 1 -7.39 3.95 -10.47
CA ILE A 1 -5.96 3.60 -10.66
C ILE A 1 -5.35 4.42 -11.80
N ASP A 2 -6.05 4.55 -12.93
CA ASP A 2 -5.58 5.26 -14.15
C ASP A 2 -5.12 6.70 -13.92
N THR A 3 -5.77 7.45 -13.03
CA THR A 3 -5.36 8.81 -12.67
C THR A 3 -3.97 8.85 -12.01
N LEU A 4 -3.61 7.82 -11.24
CA LEU A 4 -2.30 7.76 -10.57
C LEU A 4 -1.21 7.29 -11.54
N LEU A 5 -1.54 6.35 -12.44
CA LEU A 5 -0.65 5.90 -13.52
C LEU A 5 -0.35 7.04 -14.51
N SER A 6 -1.38 7.76 -14.95
CA SER A 6 -1.22 8.90 -15.87
C SER A 6 -0.43 10.07 -15.27
N LYS A 7 -0.43 10.20 -13.94
CA LYS A 7 0.39 11.18 -13.20
C LYS A 7 1.79 10.66 -12.86
N ASP A 8 2.13 9.43 -13.25
CA ASP A 8 3.39 8.79 -12.89
C ASP A 8 3.64 8.77 -11.38
N PHE A 9 2.59 8.60 -10.57
CA PHE A 9 2.72 8.48 -9.10
C PHE A 9 2.89 7.03 -8.66
N ILE A 10 2.41 6.09 -9.49
CA ILE A 10 2.54 4.65 -9.24
C ILE A 10 2.98 3.94 -10.53
N GLU A 11 3.62 2.80 -10.38
CA GLU A 11 4.02 1.90 -11.46
C GLU A 11 3.74 0.44 -11.08
N GLU A 12 3.69 -0.45 -12.08
CA GLU A 12 3.55 -1.89 -11.84
C GLU A 12 4.81 -2.44 -11.15
N ALA A 13 4.62 -3.18 -10.07
CA ALA A 13 5.65 -3.84 -9.28
C ALA A 13 5.71 -5.36 -9.51
N GLY A 14 4.99 -5.86 -10.51
CA GLY A 14 4.89 -7.28 -10.82
C GLY A 14 3.50 -7.84 -10.52
N ARG A 15 3.43 -9.15 -10.29
CA ARG A 15 2.18 -9.86 -10.03
C ARG A 15 2.30 -10.73 -8.79
N LEU A 16 1.25 -10.75 -7.98
CA LEU A 16 1.20 -11.58 -6.78
C LEU A 16 1.07 -13.05 -7.17
N ASP A 17 1.84 -13.93 -6.53
CA ASP A 17 1.80 -15.37 -6.78
C ASP A 17 0.62 -16.05 -6.06
N ARG A 18 -0.61 -15.60 -6.37
CA ARG A 18 -1.87 -16.19 -5.89
C ARG A 18 -2.84 -16.36 -7.06
N ILE A 19 -3.97 -17.03 -6.84
CA ILE A 19 -4.99 -17.29 -7.87
C ILE A 19 -5.43 -15.95 -8.48
N GLY A 20 -5.52 -15.89 -9.81
CA GLY A 20 -5.83 -14.67 -10.55
C GLY A 20 -4.63 -13.75 -10.85
N LYS A 21 -3.45 -14.03 -10.27
CA LYS A 21 -2.18 -13.30 -10.53
C LYS A 21 -2.36 -11.77 -10.59
N PRO A 22 -2.95 -11.16 -9.54
CA PRO A 22 -3.27 -9.74 -9.56
C PRO A 22 -2.01 -8.89 -9.69
N ILE A 23 -2.15 -7.73 -10.34
CA ILE A 23 -1.06 -6.78 -10.55
C ILE A 23 -0.78 -6.04 -9.25
N ILE A 24 0.49 -5.99 -8.86
CA ILE A 24 0.96 -5.21 -7.71
C ILE A 24 1.41 -3.84 -8.24
N TYR A 25 1.08 -2.78 -7.51
CA TYR A 25 1.56 -1.43 -7.81
C TYR A 25 2.42 -0.91 -6.68
N LYS A 26 3.37 -0.03 -7.00
CA LYS A 26 4.20 0.69 -6.03
C LYS A 26 4.32 2.16 -6.41
N THR A 27 4.72 3.00 -5.46
CA THR A 27 4.97 4.42 -5.70
C THR A 27 6.27 4.64 -6.48
N THR A 28 6.34 5.75 -7.22
CA THR A 28 7.50 6.14 -8.00
C THR A 28 8.33 7.23 -7.29
N LEU A 29 9.48 7.59 -7.86
CA LEU A 29 10.24 8.77 -7.41
C LEU A 29 9.47 10.08 -7.63
N ASN A 30 8.65 10.15 -8.68
CA ASN A 30 7.86 11.35 -8.98
C ASN A 30 6.78 11.59 -7.90
N PHE A 31 6.20 10.53 -7.33
CA PHE A 31 5.39 10.65 -6.11
C PHE A 31 6.17 11.34 -4.99
N LEU A 32 7.35 10.82 -4.62
CA LEU A 32 8.16 11.41 -3.53
C LEU A 32 8.47 12.89 -3.79
N ASN A 33 8.87 13.24 -5.00
CA ASN A 33 9.16 14.61 -5.40
C ASN A 33 7.93 15.52 -5.28
N GLN A 34 6.76 15.06 -5.75
CA GLN A 34 5.53 15.84 -5.69
C GLN A 34 5.09 16.14 -4.25
N PHE A 35 5.34 15.20 -3.32
CA PHE A 35 5.02 15.33 -1.90
C PHE A 35 6.20 15.86 -1.05
N ASN A 36 7.30 16.28 -1.68
CA ASN A 36 8.52 16.77 -1.03
C ASN A 36 9.11 15.80 0.02
N LEU A 37 9.04 14.51 -0.26
CA LEU A 37 9.61 13.44 0.57
C LEU A 37 10.96 13.01 0.00
N LYS A 38 11.93 12.69 0.86
CA LYS A 38 13.22 12.12 0.42
C LYS A 38 13.15 10.60 0.36
N SER A 39 12.29 9.99 1.18
CA SER A 39 12.07 8.56 1.23
C SER A 39 10.69 8.23 1.77
N LEU A 40 10.25 6.98 1.61
CA LEU A 40 9.01 6.48 2.22
C LEU A 40 9.05 6.52 3.76
N LYS A 41 10.24 6.60 4.38
CA LYS A 41 10.38 6.74 5.84
C LYS A 41 10.00 8.13 6.35
N ASP A 42 9.92 9.11 5.45
CA ASP A 42 9.49 10.47 5.78
C ASP A 42 7.95 10.60 5.80
N LEU A 43 7.24 9.51 5.48
CA LEU A 43 5.79 9.49 5.57
C LEU A 43 5.34 9.67 7.03
N PRO A 44 4.29 10.47 7.27
CA PRO A 44 3.70 10.57 8.59
C PRO A 44 3.24 9.21 9.12
N ASP A 45 3.35 9.02 10.43
CA ASP A 45 2.84 7.84 11.11
C ASP A 45 1.33 7.71 10.91
N ILE A 46 0.90 6.57 10.35
CA ILE A 46 -0.49 6.28 10.00
C ILE A 46 -1.40 6.35 11.23
N GLU A 47 -0.88 5.96 12.40
CA GLU A 47 -1.60 5.92 13.67
C GLU A 47 -2.14 7.29 14.12
N LYS A 48 -1.61 8.37 13.56
CA LYS A 48 -2.01 9.75 13.84
C LYS A 48 -3.16 10.24 12.98
N PHE A 49 -3.53 9.48 11.94
CA PHE A 49 -4.54 9.87 10.94
C PHE A 49 -5.77 8.95 10.94
N ILE A 50 -5.71 7.84 11.68
CA ILE A 50 -6.76 6.84 11.77
C ILE A 50 -7.55 7.07 13.06
N SER A 51 -8.89 7.05 12.99
CA SER A 51 -9.74 7.09 14.20
C SER A 51 -9.61 5.81 15.03
N ASP A 52 -9.93 5.87 16.32
CA ASP A 52 -9.92 4.68 17.18
C ASP A 52 -10.87 3.57 16.65
N GLU A 53 -11.92 3.93 15.89
CA GLU A 53 -12.80 2.95 15.24
C GLU A 53 -12.15 2.29 14.02
N GLU A 54 -11.41 3.06 13.22
CA GLU A 54 -10.71 2.56 12.03
C GLU A 54 -9.49 1.70 12.41
N LYS A 55 -8.85 1.96 13.56
CA LYS A 55 -7.74 1.12 14.07
C LYS A 55 -8.15 -0.33 14.31
N ASN A 56 -9.36 -0.56 14.82
CA ASN A 56 -9.83 -1.92 15.10
C ASN A 56 -10.01 -2.75 13.80
N GLN A 57 -10.42 -2.11 12.69
CA GLN A 57 -10.57 -2.81 11.41
C GLN A 57 -9.23 -3.21 10.79
N ILE A 58 -8.20 -2.37 10.93
CA ILE A 58 -6.86 -2.66 10.37
C ILE A 58 -6.23 -3.88 11.06
N VAL A 59 -6.42 -4.02 12.38
CA VAL A 59 -5.92 -5.17 13.14
C VAL A 59 -6.61 -6.46 12.68
N ASP A 60 -7.91 -6.41 12.40
CA ASP A 60 -8.65 -7.58 11.90
C ASP A 60 -8.18 -8.00 10.48
N ASP A 61 -7.84 -7.03 9.62
CA ASP A 61 -7.32 -7.29 8.27
C ASP A 61 -5.89 -7.87 8.28
N GLU A 62 -5.01 -7.40 9.18
CA GLU A 62 -3.66 -7.96 9.35
C GLU A 62 -3.70 -9.41 9.81
N ILE A 63 -4.54 -9.74 10.80
CA ILE A 63 -4.72 -11.11 11.32
C ILE A 63 -5.22 -12.05 10.22
N ASN A 64 -6.17 -11.60 9.40
CA ASN A 64 -6.70 -12.42 8.30
C ASN A 64 -5.66 -12.69 7.20
N MET A 65 -4.79 -11.72 6.89
CA MET A 65 -3.69 -11.92 5.94
C MET A 65 -2.66 -12.94 6.44
N GLU A 66 -2.30 -12.92 7.72
CA GLU A 66 -1.36 -13.89 8.31
C GLU A 66 -1.93 -15.31 8.27
N ILE A 67 -3.21 -15.49 8.59
CA ILE A 67 -3.90 -16.79 8.52
C ILE A 67 -3.92 -17.32 7.08
N GLU A 68 -4.06 -16.46 6.09
CA GLU A 68 -4.03 -16.85 4.68
C GLU A 68 -2.62 -17.21 4.15
N ASP A 69 -1.56 -16.71 4.77
CA ASP A 69 -0.18 -17.08 4.45
C ASP A 69 0.23 -18.41 5.14
N GLU A 70 -0.32 -18.73 6.31
CA GLU A 70 -0.08 -20.02 7.00
C GLU A 70 -0.81 -21.21 6.36
N ASN A 71 -1.94 -20.98 5.68
CA ASN A 71 -2.75 -22.03 5.06
C ASN A 71 -2.37 -22.34 3.60
N LYS A 72 -1.22 -21.83 3.10
CA LYS A 72 -0.69 -22.05 1.75
C LYS A 72 0.58 -22.89 1.78
#